data_AF-I7GI20-F1
#
_entry.id   AF-I7GI20-F1
#
_cell.length_a   1.000
_cell.length_b   1.000
_cell.length_c   1.000
_cell.angle_alpha   90.00
_cell.angle_beta   90.00
_cell.angle_gamma   90.00
#
_symmetry.space_group_name_H-M   'P 1'
#
loop_
_entity.id
_entity.type
_entity.pdbx_description
1 polymer ?
#
loop_
_entity_poly.entity_id
_entity_poly.type
_entity_poly.pdbx_seq_one_letter_code
_entity_poly.pdbx_strand_id
1 'polypeptide(L)'
;MTPPVNPSREIEDPEDRKPEDWDERPKIPDPEAVKPDDWDEDAPAKIPDEEATKPEGWLDDEPEYVPDPDAEKPEDWDEDMDGEWEAPQIANPKCESAPGCGVWQRPMIDNPNYKGKWKPPMIDNPSYQGIWKPRKIPNPDFFEDLEPFRMTPFSAVGLELWSMTSDIFFDNFIICADRRVVDDWANDGWGLKKAADGAAEPGVVGQMIEAAEERPWLWVVYILTVALPVFLVILFCCSGKKQTSAMEYKKTDAPQPDVKEEEEEKEEEKDKGDEEEEGEEKLEEKQKSDAEEDGGTVSQEGEDRKPKAEEDEILNRSPRNRKPRRE
;
A
#
# COMPACT_ATOMS: atom_id res chain seq x y z
N MET A 1 11.93 -12.16 18.21
CA MET A 1 13.12 -13.05 18.12
C MET A 1 12.60 -14.46 17.97
N THR A 2 13.22 -15.26 17.09
CA THR A 2 12.83 -16.64 16.82
C THR A 2 14.12 -17.48 16.88
N PRO A 3 14.24 -18.47 17.78
CA PRO A 3 13.26 -18.88 18.80
C PRO A 3 12.95 -17.78 19.84
N PRO A 4 11.82 -17.87 20.56
CA PRO A 4 11.54 -17.03 21.73
C PRO A 4 12.50 -17.37 22.89
N VAL A 5 12.71 -16.42 23.81
CA VAL A 5 13.60 -16.63 24.97
C VAL A 5 13.07 -17.71 25.90
N ASN A 6 11.76 -17.68 26.19
CA ASN A 6 11.06 -18.76 26.89
C ASN A 6 10.29 -19.58 25.83
N PRO A 7 10.56 -20.88 25.65
CA PRO A 7 9.80 -21.73 24.73
C PRO A 7 8.34 -21.90 25.21
N SER A 8 7.46 -22.37 24.32
CA SER A 8 6.07 -22.65 24.67
C SER A 8 5.97 -23.84 25.62
N ARG A 9 5.02 -23.79 26.58
CA ARG A 9 4.70 -24.91 27.50
C ARG A 9 4.15 -26.13 26.78
N GLU A 10 3.54 -25.91 25.63
CA GLU A 10 2.93 -26.91 24.76
C GLU A 10 3.56 -26.80 23.37
N ILE A 11 3.72 -27.92 22.67
CA ILE A 11 4.00 -28.00 21.24
C ILE A 11 2.92 -28.84 20.56
N GLU A 12 2.78 -28.69 19.25
CA GLU A 12 1.98 -29.59 18.43
C GLU A 12 2.69 -30.94 18.30
N ASP A 13 1.93 -32.04 18.44
CA ASP A 13 2.45 -33.41 18.41
C ASP A 13 2.90 -33.79 16.99
N PRO A 14 4.19 -34.07 16.73
CA PRO A 14 4.69 -34.38 15.38
C PRO A 14 4.29 -35.78 14.89
N GLU A 15 3.85 -36.67 15.79
CA GLU A 15 3.36 -38.01 15.44
C GLU A 15 1.84 -38.04 15.25
N ASP A 16 1.12 -37.00 15.67
CA ASP A 16 -0.31 -36.85 15.41
C ASP A 16 -0.57 -36.46 13.95
N ARG A 17 -1.61 -37.03 13.34
CA ARG A 17 -1.91 -36.87 11.92
C ARG A 17 -3.40 -36.73 11.70
N LYS A 18 -3.76 -35.87 10.74
CA LYS A 18 -5.15 -35.68 10.32
C LYS A 18 -5.76 -37.02 9.90
N PRO A 19 -6.88 -37.44 10.51
CA PRO A 19 -7.63 -38.62 10.07
C PRO A 19 -8.15 -38.47 8.63
N GLU A 20 -8.24 -39.56 7.88
CA GLU A 20 -8.72 -39.54 6.48
C GLU A 20 -10.21 -39.17 6.38
N ASP A 21 -10.97 -39.38 7.46
CA ASP A 21 -12.38 -39.02 7.64
C ASP A 21 -12.60 -37.57 8.14
N TRP A 22 -11.53 -36.82 8.41
CA TRP A 22 -11.64 -35.42 8.83
C TRP A 22 -11.79 -34.47 7.64
N ASP A 23 -13.02 -34.04 7.37
CA ASP A 23 -13.32 -33.10 6.30
C ASP A 23 -13.12 -31.64 6.73
N GLU A 24 -12.09 -31.01 6.19
CA GLU A 24 -11.75 -29.60 6.39
C GLU A 24 -12.44 -28.65 5.39
N ARG A 25 -13.26 -29.16 4.46
CA ARG A 25 -13.93 -28.34 3.45
C ARG A 25 -15.18 -27.72 4.07
N PRO A 26 -15.27 -26.38 4.27
CA PRO A 26 -16.45 -25.76 4.87
C PRO A 26 -17.66 -25.82 3.93
N LYS A 27 -17.43 -25.89 2.62
CA LYS A 27 -18.46 -26.07 1.59
C LYS A 27 -18.10 -27.21 0.66
N ILE A 28 -19.12 -27.91 0.17
CA ILE A 28 -19.02 -28.98 -0.83
C ILE A 28 -19.95 -28.66 -2.01
N PRO A 29 -19.67 -29.19 -3.22
CA PRO A 29 -20.64 -29.18 -4.29
C PRO A 29 -21.93 -29.90 -3.84
N ASP A 30 -23.08 -29.31 -4.15
CA ASP A 30 -24.38 -29.90 -3.89
C ASP A 30 -24.54 -31.24 -4.63
N PRO A 31 -24.77 -32.37 -3.92
CA PRO A 31 -24.93 -33.69 -4.52
C PRO A 31 -26.34 -33.95 -5.07
N GLU A 32 -27.34 -33.12 -4.74
CA GLU A 32 -28.69 -33.18 -5.30
C GLU A 32 -28.85 -32.29 -6.54
N ALA A 33 -27.96 -31.32 -6.73
CA ALA A 33 -27.91 -30.50 -7.92
C ALA A 33 -27.47 -31.31 -9.15
N VAL A 34 -28.28 -31.27 -10.22
CA VAL A 34 -28.00 -31.89 -11.51
C VAL A 34 -27.84 -30.80 -12.57
N LYS A 35 -26.92 -31.02 -13.52
CA LYS A 35 -26.74 -30.18 -14.71
C LYS A 35 -28.08 -30.05 -15.48
N PRO A 36 -28.59 -28.83 -15.74
CA PRO A 36 -29.80 -28.64 -16.54
C PRO A 36 -29.62 -29.10 -17.99
N ASP A 37 -30.67 -29.67 -18.61
CA ASP A 37 -30.63 -30.14 -20.01
C ASP A 37 -30.40 -29.00 -21.04
N ASP A 38 -30.74 -27.75 -20.68
CA ASP A 38 -30.47 -26.53 -21.47
C ASP A 38 -28.99 -26.12 -21.46
N TRP A 39 -28.15 -26.75 -20.64
CA TRP A 39 -26.76 -26.35 -20.44
C TRP A 39 -25.82 -27.11 -21.40
N ASP A 40 -25.59 -26.54 -22.58
CA ASP A 40 -24.49 -26.98 -23.45
C ASP A 40 -23.13 -26.60 -22.84
N GLU A 41 -22.19 -27.57 -22.80
CA GLU A 41 -20.81 -27.39 -22.35
C GLU A 41 -19.78 -27.54 -23.49
N ASP A 42 -20.20 -28.08 -24.63
CA ASP A 42 -19.39 -28.26 -25.84
C ASP A 42 -19.58 -27.08 -26.82
N ALA A 43 -20.60 -26.25 -26.61
CA ALA A 43 -20.75 -24.94 -27.23
C ALA A 43 -19.44 -24.12 -27.11
N PRO A 44 -18.89 -23.58 -28.21
CA PRO A 44 -17.67 -22.77 -28.15
C PRO A 44 -17.97 -21.37 -27.58
N ALA A 45 -17.02 -20.82 -26.83
CA ALA A 45 -17.13 -19.48 -26.23
C ALA A 45 -17.27 -18.36 -27.26
N LYS A 46 -16.61 -18.53 -28.42
CA LYS A 46 -16.70 -17.63 -29.57
C LYS A 46 -17.22 -18.39 -30.78
N ILE A 47 -18.01 -17.72 -31.60
CA ILE A 47 -18.48 -18.19 -32.92
C ILE A 47 -18.04 -17.18 -33.99
N PRO A 48 -17.82 -17.62 -35.24
CA PRO A 48 -17.52 -16.69 -36.33
C PRO A 48 -18.73 -15.79 -36.58
N ASP A 49 -18.49 -14.49 -36.71
CA ASP A 49 -19.51 -13.53 -37.09
C ASP A 49 -19.96 -13.81 -38.54
N GLU A 50 -21.25 -14.07 -38.74
CA GLU A 50 -21.85 -14.28 -40.07
C GLU A 50 -22.19 -12.95 -40.77
N GLU A 51 -22.52 -11.89 -40.02
CA GLU A 51 -22.82 -10.54 -40.54
C GLU A 51 -21.54 -9.82 -40.99
N ALA A 52 -20.40 -10.13 -40.38
CA ALA A 52 -19.10 -9.62 -40.81
C ALA A 52 -18.80 -9.97 -42.28
N THR A 53 -18.72 -8.95 -43.13
CA THR A 53 -18.23 -9.06 -44.51
C THR A 53 -16.76 -8.67 -44.59
N LYS A 54 -16.01 -9.38 -45.44
CA LYS A 54 -14.61 -9.07 -45.74
C LYS A 54 -14.47 -7.68 -46.38
N PRO A 55 -13.54 -6.81 -45.94
CA PRO A 55 -13.31 -5.50 -46.55
C PRO A 55 -12.90 -5.57 -48.03
N GLU A 56 -13.41 -4.65 -48.85
CA GLU A 56 -12.94 -4.47 -50.22
C GLU A 56 -11.48 -3.97 -50.22
N GLY A 57 -10.60 -4.63 -50.97
CA GLY A 57 -9.17 -4.29 -51.06
C GLY A 57 -8.24 -5.08 -50.14
N TRP A 58 -8.75 -6.04 -49.36
CA TRP A 58 -7.93 -7.01 -48.61
C TRP A 58 -7.05 -7.88 -49.54
N LEU A 59 -5.78 -8.10 -49.17
CA LEU A 59 -4.78 -8.78 -50.01
C LEU A 59 -4.55 -10.24 -49.57
N ASP A 60 -5.30 -11.21 -50.13
CA ASP A 60 -5.15 -12.64 -49.74
C ASP A 60 -3.81 -13.26 -50.15
N ASP A 61 -3.29 -12.87 -51.33
CA ASP A 61 -2.10 -13.46 -51.95
C ASP A 61 -0.77 -12.96 -51.34
N GLU A 62 -0.83 -11.94 -50.48
CA GLU A 62 0.32 -11.34 -49.79
C GLU A 62 0.30 -11.74 -48.32
N PRO A 63 1.39 -12.29 -47.75
CA PRO A 63 1.42 -12.65 -46.34
C PRO A 63 1.44 -11.40 -45.45
N GLU A 64 0.83 -11.50 -44.27
CA GLU A 64 0.80 -10.43 -43.26
C GLU A 64 2.21 -10.07 -42.74
N TYR A 65 3.06 -11.09 -42.62
CA TYR A 65 4.47 -10.95 -42.26
C TYR A 65 5.39 -11.46 -43.38
N VAL A 66 6.58 -10.88 -43.46
CA VAL A 66 7.68 -11.29 -44.35
C VAL A 66 8.98 -11.37 -43.55
N PRO A 67 9.95 -12.22 -43.94
CA PRO A 67 11.28 -12.19 -43.34
C PRO A 67 11.93 -10.83 -43.57
N ASP A 68 12.59 -10.30 -42.54
CA ASP A 68 13.33 -9.05 -42.57
C ASP A 68 14.50 -9.14 -43.57
N PRO A 69 14.54 -8.28 -44.63
CA PRO A 69 15.62 -8.30 -45.61
C PRO A 69 16.95 -7.71 -45.11
N ASP A 70 16.92 -6.96 -44.00
CA ASP A 70 18.11 -6.35 -43.38
C ASP A 70 18.65 -7.18 -42.19
N ALA A 71 18.02 -8.32 -41.87
CA ALA A 71 18.49 -9.23 -40.84
C ALA A 71 19.57 -10.20 -41.36
N GLU A 72 20.74 -10.21 -40.72
CA GLU A 72 21.82 -11.15 -40.99
C GLU A 72 21.93 -12.22 -39.89
N LYS A 73 22.35 -13.45 -40.27
CA LYS A 73 22.61 -14.53 -39.31
C LYS A 73 23.80 -14.15 -38.39
N PRO A 74 23.68 -14.26 -37.06
CA PRO A 74 24.80 -14.01 -36.14
C PRO A 74 26.01 -14.92 -36.40
N GLU A 75 27.23 -14.39 -36.26
CA GLU A 75 28.48 -15.15 -36.44
C GLU A 75 28.66 -16.32 -35.46
N ASP A 76 27.96 -16.28 -34.32
CA ASP A 76 28.05 -17.24 -33.20
C ASP A 76 26.90 -18.27 -33.19
N TRP A 77 26.07 -18.35 -34.25
CA TRP A 77 24.93 -19.26 -34.35
C TRP A 77 25.30 -20.61 -34.98
N ASP A 78 25.14 -21.70 -34.22
CA ASP A 78 25.50 -23.06 -34.62
C ASP A 78 24.27 -23.84 -35.09
N GLU A 79 24.27 -24.29 -36.35
CA GLU A 79 23.14 -25.03 -36.93
C GLU A 79 22.95 -26.45 -36.36
N ASP A 80 23.96 -27.04 -35.70
CA ASP A 80 23.86 -28.36 -35.04
C ASP A 80 23.30 -28.26 -33.61
N MET A 81 23.38 -27.07 -32.98
CA MET A 81 22.93 -26.81 -31.60
C MET A 81 21.66 -25.95 -31.52
N ASP A 82 21.62 -24.84 -32.26
CA ASP A 82 20.52 -23.86 -32.28
C ASP A 82 19.49 -24.15 -33.40
N GLY A 83 19.90 -24.89 -34.43
CA GLY A 83 19.07 -25.28 -35.58
C GLY A 83 19.21 -24.36 -36.81
N GLU A 84 18.40 -24.60 -37.84
CA GLU A 84 18.36 -23.75 -39.03
C GLU A 84 17.91 -22.32 -38.66
N TRP A 85 18.71 -21.31 -39.05
CA TRP A 85 18.41 -19.91 -38.73
C TRP A 85 17.31 -19.36 -39.65
N GLU A 86 16.21 -18.91 -39.04
CA GLU A 86 15.14 -18.17 -39.73
C GLU A 86 15.22 -16.67 -39.41
N ALA A 87 15.06 -15.83 -40.43
CA ALA A 87 15.05 -14.38 -40.26
C ALA A 87 13.79 -13.91 -39.48
N PRO A 88 13.92 -12.89 -38.61
CA PRO A 88 12.79 -12.28 -37.92
C PRO A 88 11.66 -11.88 -38.87
N GLN A 89 10.42 -12.11 -38.45
CA GLN A 89 9.23 -11.78 -39.24
C GLN A 89 8.78 -10.35 -38.95
N ILE A 90 8.85 -9.47 -39.97
CA ILE A 90 8.38 -8.08 -39.92
C ILE A 90 7.04 -7.95 -40.64
N ALA A 91 6.24 -6.94 -40.27
CA ALA A 91 4.98 -6.65 -40.96
C ALA A 91 5.26 -6.27 -42.43
N ASN A 92 4.52 -6.88 -43.37
CA ASN A 92 4.71 -6.64 -44.79
C ASN A 92 4.32 -5.19 -45.17
N PRO A 93 5.23 -4.35 -45.70
CA PRO A 93 4.97 -2.92 -45.92
C PRO A 93 3.90 -2.64 -46.98
N LYS A 94 3.51 -3.64 -47.80
CA LYS A 94 2.33 -3.52 -48.68
C LYS A 94 1.04 -3.41 -47.86
N CYS A 95 0.98 -4.10 -46.73
CA CYS A 95 -0.21 -4.24 -45.89
C CYS A 95 -0.54 -2.96 -45.12
N GLU A 96 0.44 -2.09 -44.85
CA GLU A 96 0.19 -0.73 -44.32
C GLU A 96 -0.70 0.13 -45.25
N SER A 97 -0.71 -0.18 -46.54
CA SER A 97 -1.51 0.53 -47.56
C SER A 97 -2.88 -0.11 -47.85
N ALA A 98 -3.20 -1.23 -47.21
CA ALA A 98 -4.40 -2.04 -47.45
C ALA A 98 -5.24 -2.21 -46.17
N PRO A 99 -6.51 -2.64 -46.26
CA PRO A 99 -7.32 -2.97 -45.08
C PRO A 99 -6.85 -4.21 -44.30
N GLY A 100 -5.93 -4.99 -44.87
CA GLY A 100 -5.35 -6.21 -44.30
C GLY A 100 -4.77 -7.15 -45.37
N CYS A 101 -4.07 -8.18 -44.91
CA CYS A 101 -3.32 -9.13 -45.72
C CYS A 101 -3.51 -10.58 -45.25
N GLY A 102 -3.06 -11.54 -46.06
CA GLY A 102 -3.14 -12.97 -45.77
C GLY A 102 -4.57 -13.50 -45.83
N VAL A 103 -4.76 -14.74 -45.38
CA VAL A 103 -6.08 -15.41 -45.41
C VAL A 103 -7.03 -14.72 -44.43
N TRP A 104 -8.01 -13.96 -44.94
CA TRP A 104 -8.99 -13.28 -44.11
C TRP A 104 -9.77 -14.25 -43.22
N GLN A 105 -9.63 -14.08 -41.90
CA GLN A 105 -10.43 -14.79 -40.90
C GLN A 105 -11.64 -13.93 -40.50
N ARG A 106 -12.81 -14.55 -40.34
CA ARG A 106 -13.98 -13.88 -39.78
C ARG A 106 -13.70 -13.47 -38.33
N PRO A 107 -14.10 -12.25 -37.89
CA PRO A 107 -14.01 -11.88 -36.49
C PRO A 107 -14.87 -12.84 -35.65
N MET A 108 -14.40 -13.12 -34.43
CA MET A 108 -14.98 -14.14 -33.56
C MET A 108 -15.76 -13.46 -32.42
N ILE A 109 -17.09 -13.47 -32.53
CA ILE A 109 -18.01 -12.85 -31.56
C ILE A 109 -18.37 -13.81 -30.43
N ASP A 110 -18.77 -13.28 -29.27
CA ASP A 110 -19.22 -14.08 -28.14
C ASP A 110 -20.51 -14.83 -28.45
N ASN A 111 -20.52 -16.13 -28.18
CA ASN A 111 -21.67 -16.99 -28.40
C ASN A 111 -22.72 -16.77 -27.30
N PRO A 112 -23.94 -16.28 -27.60
CA PRO A 112 -24.95 -16.02 -26.57
C PRO A 112 -25.44 -17.28 -25.83
N ASN A 113 -25.19 -18.47 -26.40
CA ASN A 113 -25.54 -19.75 -25.80
C ASN A 113 -24.40 -20.37 -24.97
N TYR A 114 -23.20 -19.77 -24.97
CA TYR A 114 -22.08 -20.29 -24.19
C TYR A 114 -22.28 -20.04 -22.69
N LYS A 115 -22.56 -21.11 -21.95
CA LYS A 115 -22.66 -21.09 -20.49
C LYS A 115 -21.37 -21.57 -19.79
N GLY A 116 -20.40 -22.10 -20.55
CA GLY A 116 -19.18 -22.71 -20.03
C GLY A 116 -19.44 -24.07 -19.37
N LYS A 117 -18.46 -24.59 -18.62
CA LYS A 117 -18.64 -25.86 -17.89
C LYS A 117 -19.53 -25.66 -16.66
N TRP A 118 -20.55 -26.50 -16.52
CA TRP A 118 -21.50 -26.42 -15.41
C TRP A 118 -20.81 -26.76 -14.09
N LYS A 119 -21.19 -26.06 -13.03
CA LYS A 119 -20.73 -26.32 -11.67
C LYS A 119 -21.94 -26.31 -10.73
N PRO A 120 -22.11 -27.33 -9.88
CA PRO A 120 -23.16 -27.31 -8.87
C PRO A 120 -22.94 -26.16 -7.88
N PRO A 121 -24.01 -25.64 -7.23
CA PRO A 121 -23.88 -24.68 -6.15
C PRO A 121 -23.08 -25.28 -4.97
N MET A 122 -22.39 -24.41 -4.23
CA MET A 122 -21.56 -24.81 -3.08
C MET A 122 -22.38 -24.68 -1.78
N ILE A 123 -22.86 -25.79 -1.26
CA ILE A 123 -23.60 -25.88 0.02
C ILE A 123 -22.63 -26.01 1.20
N ASP A 124 -23.06 -25.59 2.39
CA ASP A 124 -22.29 -25.79 3.62
C ASP A 124 -22.23 -27.28 3.97
N ASN A 125 -21.04 -27.78 4.31
CA ASN A 125 -20.76 -29.20 4.45
C ASN A 125 -21.21 -29.74 5.82
N PRO A 126 -22.19 -30.66 5.91
CA PRO A 126 -22.64 -31.22 7.19
C PRO A 126 -21.57 -32.01 7.95
N SER A 127 -20.52 -32.47 7.25
CA SER A 127 -19.40 -33.22 7.81
C SER A 127 -18.18 -32.35 8.14
N TYR A 128 -18.28 -31.02 8.01
CA TYR A 128 -17.17 -30.11 8.30
C TYR A 128 -16.84 -30.10 9.79
N GLN A 129 -15.66 -30.62 10.13
CA GLN A 129 -15.19 -30.73 11.52
C GLN A 129 -14.30 -29.54 11.94
N GLY A 130 -14.09 -28.58 11.04
CA GLY A 130 -13.12 -27.49 11.20
C GLY A 130 -11.80 -27.77 10.47
N ILE A 131 -10.90 -26.79 10.45
CA ILE A 131 -9.50 -27.01 10.05
C ILE A 131 -8.85 -27.87 11.13
N TRP A 132 -8.26 -29.00 10.74
CA TRP A 132 -7.60 -29.91 11.66
C TRP A 132 -6.33 -29.26 12.24
N LYS A 133 -6.02 -29.60 13.49
CA LYS A 133 -4.76 -29.24 14.13
C LYS A 133 -4.25 -30.45 14.92
N PRO A 134 -2.93 -30.67 15.00
CA PRO A 134 -2.37 -31.69 15.88
C PRO A 134 -2.82 -31.45 17.32
N ARG A 135 -2.98 -32.53 18.09
CA ARG A 135 -3.09 -32.42 19.54
C ARG A 135 -1.87 -31.68 20.09
N LYS A 136 -2.09 -30.93 21.17
CA LYS A 136 -1.00 -30.35 21.92
C LYS A 136 -0.45 -31.34 22.94
N ILE A 137 0.86 -31.43 23.00
CA ILE A 137 1.59 -32.20 24.02
C ILE A 137 2.45 -31.25 24.87
N PRO A 138 2.73 -31.58 26.14
CA PRO A 138 3.70 -30.85 26.94
C PRO A 138 5.06 -30.83 26.24
N ASN A 139 5.66 -29.65 26.13
CA ASN A 139 6.96 -29.50 25.48
C ASN A 139 8.07 -30.08 26.38
N PRO A 140 8.84 -31.10 25.93
CA PRO A 140 9.91 -31.70 26.74
C PRO A 140 11.07 -30.71 26.99
N ASP A 141 11.27 -29.74 26.09
CA ASP A 141 12.32 -28.72 26.18
C ASP A 141 11.81 -27.42 26.83
N PHE A 142 10.67 -27.46 27.54
CA PHE A 142 10.13 -26.27 28.22
C PHE A 142 11.00 -25.86 29.42
N PHE A 143 11.42 -24.59 29.39
CA PHE A 143 11.95 -23.88 30.55
C PHE A 143 11.33 -22.47 30.63
N GLU A 144 11.41 -21.87 31.81
CA GLU A 144 10.87 -20.53 32.08
C GLU A 144 11.96 -19.68 32.74
N ASP A 145 12.58 -18.80 31.96
CA ASP A 145 13.45 -17.77 32.53
C ASP A 145 12.59 -16.63 33.10
N LEU A 146 12.87 -16.27 34.36
CA LEU A 146 12.22 -15.18 35.09
C LEU A 146 13.04 -13.89 35.05
N GLU A 147 14.31 -13.95 34.62
CA GLU A 147 15.20 -12.80 34.46
C GLU A 147 15.82 -12.70 33.04
N PRO A 148 15.07 -12.69 31.92
CA PRO A 148 15.60 -12.65 30.53
C PRO A 148 16.65 -11.57 30.19
N PHE A 149 16.81 -10.56 31.05
CA PHE A 149 17.85 -9.53 30.94
C PHE A 149 19.25 -10.04 31.34
N ARG A 150 19.36 -11.17 32.06
CA ARG A 150 20.62 -11.78 32.53
C ARG A 150 21.33 -12.61 31.45
N MET A 151 21.45 -12.04 30.26
CA MET A 151 22.20 -12.61 29.15
C MET A 151 23.71 -12.69 29.46
N THR A 152 24.43 -13.54 28.72
CA THR A 152 25.90 -13.63 28.82
C THR A 152 26.56 -12.29 28.50
N PRO A 153 27.53 -11.81 29.31
CA PRO A 153 28.16 -10.52 29.09
C PRO A 153 28.96 -10.51 27.78
N PHE A 154 28.84 -9.43 27.01
CA PHE A 154 29.63 -9.16 25.82
C PHE A 154 30.90 -8.36 26.16
N SER A 155 31.91 -8.45 25.30
CA SER A 155 33.21 -7.75 25.48
C SER A 155 33.70 -7.02 24.23
N ALA A 156 32.91 -7.04 23.15
CA ALA A 156 33.19 -6.35 21.88
C ALA A 156 31.85 -5.95 21.24
N VAL A 157 31.89 -4.94 20.38
CA VAL A 157 30.80 -4.57 19.47
C VAL A 157 31.36 -4.61 18.05
N GLY A 158 30.58 -5.15 17.13
CA GLY A 158 30.88 -5.20 15.70
C GLY A 158 29.61 -4.90 14.90
N LEU A 159 29.80 -4.51 13.64
CA LEU A 159 28.72 -4.23 12.71
C LEU A 159 28.78 -5.28 11.59
N GLU A 160 27.82 -6.19 11.57
CA GLU A 160 27.60 -7.10 10.44
C GLU A 160 26.42 -6.57 9.63
N LEU A 161 26.70 -6.15 8.39
CA LEU A 161 25.75 -5.46 7.52
C LEU A 161 25.97 -5.90 6.08
N TRP A 162 24.87 -6.16 5.37
CA TRP A 162 24.86 -6.33 3.92
C TRP A 162 24.28 -5.06 3.29
N SER A 163 25.02 -4.44 2.37
CA SER A 163 24.62 -3.19 1.70
C SER A 163 25.06 -3.20 0.23
N MET A 164 24.26 -2.57 -0.62
CA MET A 164 24.61 -2.27 -2.01
C MET A 164 25.11 -0.82 -2.20
N THR A 165 25.02 0.03 -1.17
CA THR A 165 25.46 1.43 -1.18
C THR A 165 26.67 1.64 -0.26
N SER A 166 27.60 2.50 -0.69
CA SER A 166 28.91 2.70 -0.03
C SER A 166 28.93 3.72 1.11
N ASP A 167 27.96 4.64 1.15
CA ASP A 167 28.11 5.91 1.85
C ASP A 167 27.34 5.94 3.19
N ILE A 168 27.42 4.85 3.95
CA ILE A 168 26.77 4.72 5.27
C ILE A 168 27.75 5.16 6.37
N PHE A 169 27.45 6.29 7.01
CA PHE A 169 28.29 6.85 8.09
C PHE A 169 27.77 6.44 9.48
N PHE A 170 28.64 5.84 10.29
CA PHE A 170 28.37 5.46 11.68
C PHE A 170 29.30 6.21 12.64
N ASP A 171 28.73 6.76 13.71
CA ASP A 171 29.43 7.61 14.69
C ASP A 171 28.68 7.62 16.05
N ASN A 172 29.29 8.21 17.08
CA ASN A 172 28.73 8.40 18.43
C ASN A 172 28.40 7.09 19.19
N PHE A 173 29.14 6.01 18.92
CA PHE A 173 29.04 4.75 19.67
C PHE A 173 29.32 4.93 21.16
N ILE A 174 28.28 4.82 21.99
CA ILE A 174 28.35 4.83 23.45
C ILE A 174 27.74 3.55 24.03
N ILE A 175 28.36 3.02 25.08
CA ILE A 175 27.90 1.84 25.82
C ILE A 175 28.03 2.19 27.31
N CYS A 176 26.90 2.39 27.99
CA CYS A 176 26.88 2.74 29.42
C CYS A 176 25.68 2.10 30.12
N ALA A 177 25.79 1.92 31.44
CA ALA A 177 24.70 1.43 32.29
C ALA A 177 23.91 2.56 32.98
N ASP A 178 24.46 3.77 33.07
CA ASP A 178 23.74 4.95 33.57
C ASP A 178 23.10 5.69 32.40
N ARG A 179 21.77 5.81 32.45
CA ARG A 179 20.97 6.54 31.46
C ARG A 179 21.41 8.00 31.33
N ARG A 180 21.74 8.69 32.43
CA ARG A 180 21.99 10.14 32.43
C ARG A 180 23.21 10.48 31.59
N VAL A 181 24.26 9.68 31.71
CA VAL A 181 25.50 9.79 30.91
C VAL A 181 25.23 9.59 29.42
N VAL A 182 24.26 8.73 29.05
CA VAL A 182 23.84 8.53 27.65
C VAL A 182 22.98 9.69 27.15
N ASP A 183 22.02 10.15 27.95
CA ASP A 183 21.16 11.29 27.61
C ASP A 183 22.02 12.57 27.41
N ASP A 184 22.98 12.85 28.30
CA ASP A 184 23.92 13.98 28.20
C ASP A 184 24.81 13.87 26.94
N TRP A 185 25.47 12.72 26.71
CA TRP A 185 26.28 12.48 25.51
C TRP A 185 25.49 12.58 24.20
N ALA A 186 24.24 12.10 24.19
CA ALA A 186 23.36 12.18 23.02
C ALA A 186 22.99 13.63 22.69
N ASN A 187 22.84 14.50 23.68
CA ASN A 187 22.61 15.93 23.48
C ASN A 187 23.86 16.65 22.94
N ASP A 188 25.02 16.43 23.55
CA ASP A 188 26.30 17.04 23.16
C ASP A 188 26.76 16.61 21.75
N GLY A 189 26.52 15.36 21.36
CA GLY A 189 26.84 14.83 20.03
C GLY A 189 25.72 15.02 19.01
N TRP A 190 24.72 14.13 19.04
CA TRP A 190 23.65 14.10 18.05
C TRP A 190 22.67 15.27 18.16
N GLY A 191 22.42 15.77 19.37
CA GLY A 191 21.57 16.94 19.61
C GLY A 191 22.12 18.18 18.89
N LEU A 192 23.41 18.48 19.06
CA LEU A 192 24.08 19.57 18.33
C LEU A 192 24.08 19.33 16.82
N LYS A 193 24.41 18.13 16.34
CA LYS A 193 24.36 17.82 14.91
C LYS A 193 22.95 18.03 14.33
N LYS A 194 21.92 17.48 14.97
CA LYS A 194 20.52 17.64 14.55
C LYS A 194 20.07 19.10 14.55
N ALA A 195 20.51 19.91 15.53
CA ALA A 195 20.18 21.33 15.57
C ALA A 195 20.88 22.12 14.45
N ALA A 196 22.09 21.71 14.04
CA ALA A 196 22.79 22.28 12.90
C ALA A 196 22.18 21.83 11.56
N ASP A 197 21.94 20.53 11.37
CA ASP A 197 21.33 19.95 10.18
C ASP A 197 19.92 20.56 9.97
N GLY A 198 19.07 20.58 10.99
CA GLY A 198 17.73 21.18 10.94
C GLY A 198 17.68 22.71 10.91
N ALA A 199 18.84 23.38 11.00
CA ALA A 199 18.99 24.82 10.73
C ALA A 199 19.65 25.09 9.36
N ALA A 200 20.22 24.06 8.73
CA ALA A 200 20.77 24.08 7.37
C ALA A 200 19.76 23.56 6.32
N GLU A 201 18.82 22.69 6.71
CA GLU A 201 17.64 22.37 5.90
C GLU A 201 16.86 23.66 5.60
N PRO A 202 16.57 23.97 4.32
CA PRO A 202 15.72 25.10 3.99
C PRO A 202 14.32 24.84 4.56
N GLY A 203 13.91 25.64 5.54
CA GLY A 203 12.53 25.63 6.02
C GLY A 203 11.54 25.93 4.88
N VAL A 204 10.24 25.69 5.11
CA VAL A 204 9.20 25.71 4.05
C VAL A 204 9.23 26.98 3.16
N VAL A 205 9.55 28.15 3.75
CA VAL A 205 9.70 29.42 3.01
C VAL A 205 10.96 29.43 2.12
N GLY A 206 12.07 28.85 2.58
CA GLY A 206 13.28 28.66 1.78
C GLY A 206 13.04 27.73 0.58
N GLN A 207 12.38 26.59 0.80
CA GLN A 207 11.99 25.67 -0.29
C GLN A 207 11.07 26.34 -1.32
N MET A 208 10.13 27.18 -0.88
CA MET A 208 9.28 27.97 -1.78
C MET A 208 10.10 29.00 -2.57
N ILE A 209 11.05 29.69 -1.96
CA ILE A 209 11.92 30.66 -2.65
C ILE A 209 12.81 29.95 -3.69
N GLU A 210 13.48 28.87 -3.29
CA GLU A 210 14.36 28.05 -4.16
C GLU A 210 13.59 27.50 -5.38
N ALA A 211 12.40 26.92 -5.16
CA ALA A 211 11.52 26.47 -6.24
C ALA A 211 11.08 27.61 -7.17
N ALA A 212 10.89 28.83 -6.64
CA ALA A 212 10.49 30.00 -7.43
C ALA A 212 11.67 30.71 -8.13
N GLU A 213 12.92 30.45 -7.72
CA GLU A 213 14.12 30.79 -8.48
C GLU A 213 14.32 29.84 -9.67
N GLU A 214 14.10 28.52 -9.50
CA GLU A 214 14.03 27.59 -10.63
C GLU A 214 12.88 27.91 -11.60
N ARG A 215 11.71 28.31 -11.06
CA ARG A 215 10.45 28.42 -11.80
C ARG A 215 9.78 29.78 -11.56
N PRO A 216 10.20 30.85 -12.26
CA PRO A 216 9.72 32.22 -12.02
C PRO A 216 8.21 32.44 -12.08
N TRP A 217 7.44 31.54 -12.70
CA TRP A 217 5.97 31.60 -12.71
C TRP A 217 5.34 31.26 -11.34
N LEU A 218 6.04 30.54 -10.46
CA LEU A 218 5.56 30.25 -9.11
C LEU A 218 5.39 31.53 -8.26
N TRP A 219 6.18 32.58 -8.51
CA TRP A 219 5.95 33.89 -7.89
C TRP A 219 4.55 34.43 -8.18
N VAL A 220 4.02 34.24 -9.39
CA VAL A 220 2.66 34.66 -9.75
C VAL A 220 1.62 33.84 -8.97
N VAL A 221 1.86 32.53 -8.81
CA VAL A 221 1.00 31.65 -8.02
C VAL A 221 1.00 32.06 -6.56
N TYR A 222 2.17 32.24 -5.95
CA TYR A 222 2.33 32.63 -4.55
C TYR A 222 1.72 34.00 -4.25
N ILE A 223 1.94 34.99 -5.14
CA ILE A 223 1.31 36.30 -5.03
C ILE A 223 -0.22 36.16 -5.12
N LEU A 224 -0.76 35.33 -6.01
CA LEU A 224 -2.20 35.10 -6.11
C LEU A 224 -2.74 34.41 -4.85
N THR A 225 -2.13 33.31 -4.39
CA THR A 225 -2.60 32.54 -3.23
C THR A 225 -2.47 33.29 -1.91
N VAL A 226 -1.59 34.29 -1.79
CA VAL A 226 -1.52 35.17 -0.60
C VAL A 226 -2.39 36.42 -0.76
N ALA A 227 -2.32 37.11 -1.91
CA ALA A 227 -3.05 38.36 -2.09
C ALA A 227 -4.56 38.17 -2.22
N LEU A 228 -5.04 37.07 -2.80
CA LEU A 228 -6.47 36.80 -2.94
C LEU A 228 -7.18 36.65 -1.58
N PRO A 229 -6.76 35.77 -0.64
CA PRO A 229 -7.39 35.69 0.67
C PRO A 229 -7.18 36.96 1.49
N VAL A 230 -6.01 37.62 1.43
CA VAL A 230 -5.79 38.90 2.12
C VAL A 230 -6.74 39.99 1.59
N PHE A 231 -6.96 40.06 0.27
CA PHE A 231 -7.90 40.99 -0.35
C PHE A 231 -9.35 40.67 0.04
N LEU A 232 -9.75 39.39 0.06
CA LEU A 232 -11.07 38.98 0.54
C LEU A 232 -11.26 39.32 2.02
N VAL A 233 -10.28 39.07 2.89
CA VAL A 233 -10.32 39.43 4.32
C VAL A 233 -10.40 40.95 4.50
N ILE A 234 -9.65 41.74 3.74
CA ILE A 234 -9.75 43.21 3.78
C ILE A 234 -11.13 43.67 3.33
N LEU A 235 -11.69 43.11 2.25
CA LEU A 235 -13.06 43.44 1.83
C LEU A 235 -14.10 43.06 2.89
N PHE A 236 -14.04 41.84 3.45
CA PHE A 236 -15.05 41.36 4.40
C PHE A 236 -14.95 42.05 5.76
N CYS A 237 -13.74 42.25 6.29
CA CYS A 237 -13.51 42.81 7.63
C CYS A 237 -13.45 44.35 7.65
N CYS A 238 -13.02 45.02 6.58
CA CYS A 238 -12.91 46.49 6.54
C CYS A 238 -14.11 47.19 5.88
N SER A 239 -14.91 46.53 5.03
CA SER A 239 -16.11 47.14 4.44
C SER A 239 -17.36 47.04 5.34
N GLY A 240 -17.37 46.18 6.37
CA GLY A 240 -18.52 46.00 7.26
C GLY A 240 -18.57 46.96 8.44
N LYS A 241 -19.15 48.17 8.27
CA LYS A 241 -19.40 49.11 9.40
C LYS A 241 -20.77 49.82 9.39
N LYS A 242 -21.57 49.47 10.40
CA LYS A 242 -22.64 50.25 11.07
C LYS A 242 -23.89 50.67 10.27
N GLN A 243 -25.05 50.15 10.72
CA GLN A 243 -26.31 50.92 10.75
C GLN A 243 -26.58 51.40 12.17
N THR A 244 -26.87 52.70 12.37
CA THR A 244 -27.38 53.25 13.64
C THR A 244 -28.10 54.60 13.44
N SER A 245 -29.41 54.65 13.75
CA SER A 245 -30.13 55.81 14.29
C SER A 245 -31.44 55.32 14.94
N ALA A 246 -32.10 56.13 15.79
CA ALA A 246 -33.07 55.65 16.78
C ALA A 246 -34.30 56.57 16.97
N MET A 247 -35.27 56.09 17.78
CA MET A 247 -36.58 56.70 18.13
C MET A 247 -37.64 56.62 16.99
N GLU A 248 -38.96 56.58 17.23
CA GLU A 248 -39.74 56.78 18.48
C GLU A 248 -40.99 55.84 18.56
N TYR A 249 -41.95 56.13 19.45
CA TYR A 249 -42.90 55.16 20.06
C TYR A 249 -44.39 55.42 19.73
N LYS A 250 -45.21 54.38 19.53
CA LYS A 250 -46.70 54.49 19.59
C LYS A 250 -47.41 53.15 19.91
N LYS A 251 -48.58 53.23 20.58
CA LYS A 251 -49.28 52.13 21.28
C LYS A 251 -50.57 51.65 20.60
N THR A 252 -50.87 50.36 20.79
CA THR A 252 -52.17 49.70 21.09
C THR A 252 -51.87 48.23 21.45
N ASP A 253 -52.54 47.51 22.35
CA ASP A 253 -53.58 47.86 23.36
C ASP A 253 -53.37 46.97 24.64
N ALA A 254 -54.24 47.06 25.65
CA ALA A 254 -53.98 46.63 27.03
C ALA A 254 -54.05 45.12 27.35
N PRO A 255 -53.27 44.64 28.36
CA PRO A 255 -53.43 43.31 28.97
C PRO A 255 -54.50 43.30 30.10
N GLN A 256 -55.03 42.11 30.40
CA GLN A 256 -55.91 41.82 31.56
C GLN A 256 -55.37 40.59 32.34
N PRO A 257 -55.73 40.39 33.63
CA PRO A 257 -54.78 39.87 34.61
C PRO A 257 -55.16 38.53 35.30
N ASP A 258 -54.33 38.17 36.29
CA ASP A 258 -54.51 37.18 37.38
C ASP A 258 -54.35 35.69 36.99
N VAL A 259 -53.82 34.80 37.84
CA VAL A 259 -54.00 34.69 39.31
C VAL A 259 -52.72 34.33 40.10
N LYS A 260 -52.39 35.17 41.10
CA LYS A 260 -51.63 34.96 42.38
C LYS A 260 -50.15 34.49 42.34
N GLU A 261 -49.20 35.10 43.08
CA GLU A 261 -49.08 35.44 44.54
C GLU A 261 -48.88 34.19 45.42
N GLU A 262 -48.19 34.21 46.57
CA GLU A 262 -47.41 35.23 47.32
C GLU A 262 -45.87 34.88 47.27
N GLU A 263 -44.82 35.45 47.92
CA GLU A 263 -44.48 36.58 48.84
C GLU A 263 -42.91 36.79 48.73
N GLU A 264 -42.34 37.99 48.48
CA GLU A 264 -41.49 38.88 49.35
C GLU A 264 -40.21 38.29 50.04
N GLU A 265 -39.09 39.01 50.31
CA GLU A 265 -38.78 40.46 50.32
C GLU A 265 -37.29 40.81 49.93
N LYS A 266 -36.87 42.08 50.14
CA LYS A 266 -35.62 42.79 49.74
C LYS A 266 -34.43 42.58 50.74
N GLU A 267 -33.24 43.21 50.71
CA GLU A 267 -32.81 44.56 50.23
C GLU A 267 -31.28 44.69 49.96
N GLU A 268 -30.80 45.92 49.68
CA GLU A 268 -29.47 46.27 49.15
C GLU A 268 -28.40 46.61 50.23
N GLU A 269 -27.10 46.53 49.89
CA GLU A 269 -26.09 47.61 50.10
C GLU A 269 -24.68 47.26 49.52
N LYS A 270 -23.77 48.24 49.57
CA LYS A 270 -22.37 48.28 49.06
C LYS A 270 -21.34 47.68 50.05
N ASP A 271 -20.01 47.63 49.86
CA ASP A 271 -19.08 48.37 48.96
C ASP A 271 -17.83 47.53 48.55
N LYS A 272 -16.89 48.14 47.81
CA LYS A 272 -15.71 47.51 47.15
C LYS A 272 -14.68 46.83 48.08
N GLY A 273 -13.83 46.00 47.46
CA GLY A 273 -12.53 45.59 47.97
C GLY A 273 -11.77 44.73 46.94
N ASP A 274 -10.83 45.33 46.22
CA ASP A 274 -10.15 44.85 45.01
C ASP A 274 -9.28 43.56 45.17
N GLU A 275 -9.10 42.84 44.03
CA GLU A 275 -7.92 42.02 43.64
C GLU A 275 -7.56 40.75 44.49
N GLU A 276 -7.07 39.62 43.95
CA GLU A 276 -6.51 39.27 42.61
C GLU A 276 -7.15 37.99 41.98
N GLU A 277 -6.79 37.72 40.73
CA GLU A 277 -6.98 36.50 39.91
C GLU A 277 -6.18 35.28 40.44
N GLU A 278 -6.27 34.01 40.00
CA GLU A 278 -7.02 33.23 38.98
C GLU A 278 -7.14 31.79 39.60
N GLY A 279 -7.87 30.77 39.13
CA GLY A 279 -8.45 30.48 37.82
C GLY A 279 -7.99 29.10 37.33
N GLU A 280 -8.82 28.05 37.43
CA GLU A 280 -8.80 26.85 36.57
C GLU A 280 -9.96 25.88 36.93
N GLU A 281 -10.90 25.67 36.01
CA GLU A 281 -11.75 24.46 36.01
C GLU A 281 -11.67 23.73 34.66
N LYS A 282 -11.05 22.56 34.72
CA LYS A 282 -11.59 21.29 34.22
C LYS A 282 -12.17 21.26 32.79
N LEU A 283 -11.35 20.78 31.85
CA LEU A 283 -11.83 20.20 30.59
C LEU A 283 -12.38 18.77 30.81
N GLU A 284 -13.58 18.47 30.32
CA GLU A 284 -14.04 17.10 30.03
C GLU A 284 -14.41 17.00 28.55
N GLU A 285 -13.88 15.99 27.85
CA GLU A 285 -14.00 15.83 26.40
C GLU A 285 -14.95 14.66 26.05
N LYS A 286 -15.93 14.88 25.17
CA LYS A 286 -16.71 13.76 24.62
C LYS A 286 -17.33 13.96 23.21
N GLN A 287 -16.59 13.49 22.21
CA GLN A 287 -17.04 12.70 21.06
C GLN A 287 -18.04 13.26 20.00
N LYS A 288 -17.55 13.27 18.74
CA LYS A 288 -18.11 12.60 17.52
C LYS A 288 -18.87 13.40 16.43
N SER A 289 -18.23 13.44 15.26
CA SER A 289 -18.79 13.20 13.90
C SER A 289 -17.57 12.94 12.98
N ASP A 290 -17.43 11.88 12.17
CA ASP A 290 -18.31 11.31 11.12
C ASP A 290 -18.54 12.31 9.96
N ALA A 291 -18.40 12.00 8.66
CA ALA A 291 -17.83 10.85 7.91
C ALA A 291 -17.60 11.28 6.42
N GLU A 292 -17.11 10.52 5.42
CA GLU A 292 -16.70 9.10 5.32
C GLU A 292 -15.16 8.92 5.10
N GLU A 293 -14.53 8.63 3.94
CA GLU A 293 -14.93 8.35 2.54
C GLU A 293 -13.77 7.60 1.78
N ASP A 294 -14.05 7.03 0.59
CA ASP A 294 -13.20 6.29 -0.38
C ASP A 294 -12.63 4.89 -0.01
N GLY A 295 -12.54 4.01 -1.03
CA GLY A 295 -12.12 2.61 -0.92
C GLY A 295 -11.59 1.99 -2.23
N GLY A 296 -10.31 1.62 -2.24
CA GLY A 296 -9.63 1.02 -3.40
C GLY A 296 -9.99 -0.45 -3.64
N THR A 297 -10.49 -0.76 -4.84
CA THR A 297 -10.82 -2.13 -5.28
C THR A 297 -9.58 -2.90 -5.74
N VAL A 298 -9.54 -4.21 -5.45
CA VAL A 298 -8.54 -5.16 -5.96
C VAL A 298 -8.97 -5.71 -7.32
N SER A 299 -8.05 -5.73 -8.28
CA SER A 299 -8.12 -6.53 -9.52
C SER A 299 -6.93 -7.50 -9.59
N GLN A 300 -7.11 -8.64 -10.29
CA GLN A 300 -6.21 -9.79 -10.19
C GLN A 300 -6.06 -10.53 -11.52
N GLU A 301 -4.85 -10.50 -12.07
CA GLU A 301 -4.28 -11.40 -13.10
C GLU A 301 -2.85 -11.74 -12.60
N GLY A 302 -2.23 -12.92 -12.84
CA GLY A 302 -2.08 -13.62 -14.11
C GLY A 302 -0.77 -13.13 -14.76
N GLU A 303 0.30 -13.92 -14.95
CA GLU A 303 0.48 -15.38 -14.87
C GLU A 303 1.95 -15.76 -14.51
N ASP A 304 2.27 -17.06 -14.56
CA ASP A 304 3.54 -17.70 -14.19
C ASP A 304 4.88 -17.06 -14.64
N ARG A 305 5.90 -17.19 -13.78
CA ARG A 305 7.25 -17.63 -14.20
C ARG A 305 8.05 -18.31 -13.09
N LYS A 306 8.57 -19.49 -13.40
CA LYS A 306 9.30 -20.41 -12.50
C LYS A 306 10.82 -20.19 -12.60
N PRO A 307 11.56 -20.01 -11.49
CA PRO A 307 13.02 -19.99 -11.55
C PRO A 307 13.54 -21.39 -11.90
N LYS A 308 14.45 -21.45 -12.88
CA LYS A 308 15.18 -22.66 -13.28
C LYS A 308 16.46 -22.74 -12.43
N ALA A 309 16.89 -23.96 -12.06
CA ALA A 309 18.15 -24.14 -11.34
C ALA A 309 19.35 -24.08 -12.31
N GLU A 310 20.42 -23.44 -11.86
CA GLU A 310 21.75 -23.51 -12.47
C GLU A 310 22.76 -24.00 -11.43
N GLU A 311 22.83 -25.33 -11.29
CA GLU A 311 24.05 -26.00 -10.85
C GLU A 311 24.87 -26.30 -12.12
N ASP A 312 26.01 -25.61 -12.32
CA ASP A 312 27.25 -26.11 -12.95
C ASP A 312 28.19 -24.98 -13.43
N GLU A 313 28.87 -24.28 -12.51
CA GLU A 313 30.15 -23.61 -12.84
C GLU A 313 31.25 -23.86 -11.78
N ILE A 314 31.39 -25.13 -11.35
CA ILE A 314 32.54 -25.58 -10.55
C ILE A 314 33.36 -26.59 -11.35
N LEU A 315 34.23 -26.14 -12.25
CA LEU A 315 35.45 -26.86 -12.67
C LEU A 315 36.36 -25.99 -13.58
N ASN A 316 37.32 -25.25 -13.00
CA ASN A 316 38.73 -25.08 -13.46
C ASN A 316 39.42 -23.79 -12.95
N ARG A 317 40.00 -23.81 -11.75
CA ARG A 317 41.14 -22.93 -11.39
C ARG A 317 42.20 -23.66 -10.56
N SER A 318 43.34 -23.96 -11.19
CA SER A 318 44.47 -24.67 -10.58
C SER A 318 45.12 -23.89 -9.42
N PRO A 319 45.59 -24.56 -8.35
CA PRO A 319 46.13 -23.89 -7.17
C PRO A 319 47.50 -23.24 -7.44
N ARG A 320 47.61 -21.93 -7.15
CA ARG A 320 48.90 -21.22 -7.16
C ARG A 320 49.72 -21.54 -5.91
N ASN A 321 50.88 -22.18 -6.12
CA ASN A 321 51.84 -22.53 -5.06
C ASN A 321 52.35 -21.29 -4.30
N ARG A 322 52.19 -21.26 -2.97
CA ARG A 322 52.83 -20.27 -2.08
C ARG A 322 54.21 -20.77 -1.66
N LYS A 323 55.25 -19.95 -1.81
CA LYS A 323 56.59 -20.24 -1.24
C LYS A 323 56.59 -19.97 0.27
N PRO A 324 57.21 -20.83 1.10
CA PRO A 324 57.44 -20.51 2.51
C PRO A 324 58.52 -19.43 2.66
N ARG A 325 58.34 -18.54 3.63
CA ARG A 325 59.34 -17.57 4.09
C ARG A 325 60.31 -18.30 5.02
N ARG A 326 61.62 -18.14 4.80
CA ARG A 326 62.63 -18.54 5.79
C ARG A 326 62.82 -17.41 6.82
N GLU A 327 63.18 -17.86 8.02
CA GLU A 327 63.85 -17.16 9.14
C GLU A 327 64.10 -15.65 8.94
#